data_AF-M1I7B3-F1
#
_entry.id   AF-M1I7B3-F1
#
_cell.length_a   1.000
_cell.length_b   1.000
_cell.length_c   1.000
_cell.angle_alpha   90.00
_cell.angle_beta   90.00
_cell.angle_gamma   90.00
#
_symmetry.space_group_name_H-M   'P 1'
#
loop_
_entity.id
_entity.type
_entity.pdbx_description
1 polymer ?
#
loop_
_entity_poly.entity_id
_entity_poly.type
_entity_poly.pdbx_seq_one_letter_code
_entity_poly.pdbx_strand_id
1 'polypeptide(L)'
;MEIIKFPNVKDRKGYARNRVLESLFEVRLSIKMLKDGYSRNSANKIFLAWKAFISALVTLNLDKLGKDEKQKEWYNKIGFCAPTTGIKGITQELEDLGYKDLSNVTSTALLLHSYAYNGIYKGITNYSSKEEAIRDIIKLTKFILDNITSFKDIWDNELEEEYTKSLNEFKELLSK
;
A
#
# COMPACT_ATOMS: atom_id res chain seq x y z
N MET A 1 24.74 -15.34 9.02
CA MET A 1 23.68 -14.40 8.60
C MET A 1 23.30 -13.61 9.84
N GLU A 2 23.72 -12.35 9.96
CA GLU A 2 23.27 -11.52 11.08
C GLU A 2 21.77 -11.29 10.94
N ILE A 3 21.01 -11.79 11.91
CA ILE A 3 19.62 -11.40 12.08
C ILE A 3 19.67 -9.95 12.56
N ILE A 4 19.47 -9.01 11.63
CA ILE A 4 19.31 -7.60 11.95
C ILE A 4 18.20 -7.50 13.00
N LYS A 5 18.52 -6.91 14.16
CA LYS A 5 17.52 -6.66 15.21
C LYS A 5 16.32 -5.92 14.59
N PHE A 6 15.13 -6.44 14.81
CA PHE A 6 13.89 -5.83 14.31
C PHE A 6 13.84 -4.35 14.72
N PRO A 7 13.61 -3.43 13.78
CA PRO A 7 13.52 -2.02 14.09
C PRO A 7 12.35 -1.77 15.03
N ASN A 8 12.58 -1.08 16.15
CA ASN A 8 11.51 -0.52 16.97
C ASN A 8 11.28 0.93 16.50
N VAL A 9 10.06 1.25 16.11
CA VAL A 9 9.68 2.59 15.68
C VAL A 9 9.49 3.50 16.90
N LYS A 10 10.58 4.19 17.29
CA LYS A 10 10.53 5.19 18.37
C LYS A 10 9.72 6.44 17.98
N ASP A 11 9.93 6.93 16.77
CA ASP A 11 9.15 8.04 16.19
C ASP A 11 8.10 7.50 15.22
N ARG A 12 6.91 7.26 15.77
CA ARG A 12 5.77 6.73 15.01
C ARG A 12 5.25 7.71 13.96
N LYS A 13 5.21 9.00 14.28
CA LYS A 13 4.69 10.02 13.37
C LYS A 13 5.65 10.24 12.20
N GLY A 14 6.94 10.39 12.47
CA GLY A 14 7.96 10.51 11.43
C GLY A 14 8.05 9.27 10.53
N TYR A 15 7.97 8.07 11.11
CA TYR A 15 7.92 6.84 10.32
C TYR A 15 6.66 6.79 9.44
N ALA A 16 5.47 7.01 10.03
CA ALA A 16 4.23 6.98 9.27
C ALA A 16 4.24 8.01 8.13
N ARG A 17 4.73 9.24 8.37
CA ARG A 17 4.92 10.27 7.35
C ARG A 17 5.77 9.78 6.18
N ASN A 18 6.92 9.18 6.46
CA ASN A 18 7.80 8.64 5.43
C ASN A 18 7.13 7.53 4.62
N ARG A 19 6.29 6.70 5.26
CA ARG A 19 5.51 5.66 4.57
C ARG A 19 4.39 6.25 3.70
N VAL A 20 3.75 7.34 4.11
CA VAL A 20 2.79 8.07 3.26
C VAL A 20 3.51 8.66 2.03
N LEU A 21 4.66 9.29 2.23
CA LEU A 21 5.48 9.83 1.13
C LEU A 21 5.93 8.73 0.16
N GLU A 22 6.40 7.59 0.68
CA GLU A 22 6.76 6.42 -0.12
C GLU A 22 5.56 5.88 -0.90
N SER A 23 4.37 5.87 -0.31
CA SER A 23 3.14 5.46 -1.00
C SER A 23 2.87 6.35 -2.23
N LEU A 24 3.00 7.67 -2.08
CA LEU A 24 2.84 8.63 -3.18
C LEU A 24 3.90 8.44 -4.29
N PHE A 25 5.17 8.26 -3.91
CA PHE A 25 6.24 7.99 -4.89
C PHE A 25 6.01 6.70 -5.67
N GLU A 26 5.61 5.63 -5.00
CA GLU A 26 5.33 4.34 -5.62
C GLU A 26 4.07 4.40 -6.52
N VAL A 27 3.04 5.18 -6.14
CA VAL A 27 1.90 5.51 -7.01
C VAL A 27 2.37 6.18 -8.31
N ARG A 28 3.16 7.26 -8.22
CA ARG A 28 3.66 7.98 -9.41
C ARG A 28 4.50 7.07 -10.30
N LEU A 29 5.36 6.26 -9.70
CA LEU A 29 6.17 5.31 -10.47
C LEU A 29 5.31 4.24 -11.15
N SER A 30 4.26 3.76 -10.47
CA SER A 30 3.26 2.86 -11.06
C SER A 30 2.56 3.48 -12.26
N ILE A 31 2.15 4.76 -12.17
CA ILE A 31 1.51 5.50 -13.27
C ILE A 31 2.46 5.62 -14.46
N LYS A 32 3.72 6.02 -14.25
CA LYS A 32 4.73 6.14 -15.32
C LYS A 32 4.94 4.82 -16.05
N MET A 33 5.15 3.73 -15.30
CA MET A 33 5.30 2.40 -15.87
C MET A 33 4.08 1.96 -16.66
N LEU A 34 2.87 2.30 -16.20
CA LEU A 34 1.64 1.97 -16.90
C LEU A 34 1.49 2.77 -18.21
N LYS A 35 1.82 4.06 -18.20
CA LYS A 35 1.83 4.92 -19.40
C LYS A 35 2.76 4.36 -20.49
N ASP A 36 3.88 3.76 -20.08
CA ASP A 36 4.85 3.13 -20.99
C ASP A 36 4.50 1.66 -21.35
N GLY A 37 3.35 1.15 -20.89
CA GLY A 37 2.86 -0.19 -21.23
C GLY A 37 3.38 -1.33 -20.33
N TYR A 38 4.18 -1.04 -19.31
CA TYR A 38 4.77 -2.01 -18.37
C TYR A 38 3.82 -2.36 -17.21
N SER A 39 2.68 -2.98 -17.52
CA SER A 39 1.64 -3.30 -16.53
C SER A 39 2.11 -4.17 -15.36
N ARG A 40 3.03 -5.12 -15.57
CA ARG A 40 3.55 -5.98 -14.48
C ARG A 40 4.39 -5.18 -13.48
N ASN A 41 5.23 -4.28 -13.99
CA ASN A 41 6.07 -3.42 -13.16
C ASN A 41 5.19 -2.41 -12.43
N SER A 42 4.20 -1.84 -13.13
CA SER A 42 3.18 -0.98 -12.55
C SER A 42 2.40 -1.67 -11.42
N ALA A 43 2.01 -2.94 -11.59
CA ALA A 43 1.36 -3.75 -10.56
C ALA A 43 2.23 -3.95 -9.32
N ASN A 44 3.54 -4.21 -9.50
CA ASN A 44 4.46 -4.31 -8.37
C ASN A 44 4.54 -2.98 -7.60
N LYS A 45 4.64 -1.86 -8.32
CA LYS A 45 4.74 -0.52 -7.73
C LYS A 45 3.49 -0.12 -6.98
N ILE A 46 2.30 -0.39 -7.52
CA ILE A 46 1.07 -0.09 -6.80
C ILE A 46 0.87 -0.99 -5.57
N PHE A 47 1.35 -2.23 -5.62
CA PHE A 47 1.37 -3.10 -4.44
C PHE A 47 2.31 -2.57 -3.34
N LEU A 48 3.50 -2.08 -3.71
CA LEU A 48 4.41 -1.43 -2.75
C LEU A 48 3.79 -0.16 -2.15
N ALA A 49 3.11 0.66 -2.97
CA ALA A 49 2.37 1.80 -2.49
C ALA A 49 1.30 1.42 -1.46
N TRP A 50 0.56 0.33 -1.71
CA TRP A 50 -0.43 -0.20 -0.76
C TRP A 50 0.20 -0.64 0.56
N LYS A 51 1.34 -1.36 0.51
CA LYS A 51 2.08 -1.73 1.72
C LYS A 51 2.54 -0.52 2.52
N ALA A 52 2.97 0.53 1.85
CA ALA A 52 3.37 1.77 2.49
C ALA A 52 2.18 2.48 3.16
N PHE A 53 1.05 2.55 2.46
CA PHE A 53 -0.21 3.08 3.00
C PHE A 53 -0.66 2.32 4.27
N ILE A 54 -0.73 0.98 4.22
CA ILE A 54 -1.10 0.16 5.39
C ILE A 54 -0.09 0.28 6.51
N SER A 55 1.21 0.33 6.19
CA SER A 55 2.27 0.51 7.19
C SER A 55 2.14 1.84 7.95
N ALA A 56 1.75 2.91 7.28
CA ALA A 56 1.45 4.18 7.93
C ALA A 56 0.25 4.06 8.89
N LEU A 57 -0.85 3.44 8.45
CA LEU A 57 -2.03 3.19 9.29
C LEU A 57 -1.69 2.37 10.54
N VAL A 58 -0.97 1.25 10.36
CA VAL A 58 -0.57 0.39 11.49
C VAL A 58 0.29 1.16 12.47
N THR A 59 1.29 1.89 11.98
CA THR A 59 2.23 2.62 12.84
C THR A 59 1.52 3.65 13.72
N LEU A 60 0.53 4.37 13.17
CA LEU A 60 -0.26 5.34 13.92
C LEU A 60 -1.25 4.70 14.91
N ASN A 61 -1.56 3.41 14.76
CA ASN A 61 -2.53 2.70 15.58
C ASN A 61 -1.92 1.55 16.39
N LEU A 62 -0.59 1.51 16.54
CA LEU A 62 0.13 0.39 17.21
C LEU A 62 -0.41 0.05 18.60
N ASP A 63 -0.83 1.04 19.39
CA ASP A 63 -1.34 0.81 20.75
C ASP A 63 -2.74 0.17 20.78
N LYS A 64 -3.44 0.17 19.63
CA LYS A 64 -4.81 -0.34 19.47
C LYS A 64 -4.86 -1.67 18.72
N LEU A 65 -3.71 -2.17 18.27
CA LEU A 65 -3.60 -3.38 17.47
C LEU A 65 -3.02 -4.53 18.29
N GLY A 66 -3.46 -5.75 17.99
CA GLY A 66 -3.09 -6.93 18.75
C GLY A 66 -4.01 -7.22 19.95
N LYS A 67 -4.51 -8.45 20.00
CA LYS A 67 -5.47 -8.95 21.01
C LYS A 67 -4.79 -9.43 22.28
N ASP A 68 -3.53 -9.84 22.19
CA ASP A 68 -2.71 -10.33 23.30
C ASP A 68 -1.28 -9.79 23.22
N GLU A 69 -0.49 -10.00 24.29
CA GLU A 69 0.88 -9.50 24.38
C GLU A 69 1.79 -10.02 23.26
N LYS A 70 1.59 -11.27 22.82
CA LYS A 70 2.37 -11.87 21.72
C LYS A 70 2.07 -11.16 20.40
N GLN A 71 0.82 -10.85 20.14
CA GLN A 71 0.40 -10.15 18.93
C GLN A 71 0.84 -8.68 18.95
N LYS A 72 0.73 -8.00 20.09
CA LYS A 72 1.27 -6.64 20.27
C LYS A 72 2.79 -6.62 20.03
N GLU A 73 3.52 -7.60 20.56
CA GLU A 73 4.95 -7.72 20.33
C GLU A 73 5.26 -7.94 18.83
N TRP A 74 4.47 -8.77 18.14
CA TRP A 74 4.60 -8.96 16.70
C TRP A 74 4.37 -7.67 15.91
N TYR A 75 3.36 -6.87 16.26
CA TYR A 75 3.13 -5.56 15.66
C TYR A 75 4.31 -4.61 15.84
N ASN A 76 4.87 -4.54 17.05
CA ASN A 76 6.01 -3.68 17.37
C ASN A 76 7.32 -4.13 16.71
N LYS A 77 7.48 -5.42 16.38
CA LYS A 77 8.68 -5.95 15.71
C LYS A 77 8.60 -5.95 14.19
N ILE A 78 7.45 -6.34 13.63
CA ILE A 78 7.31 -6.64 12.19
C ILE A 78 6.01 -6.09 11.63
N GLY A 79 4.89 -6.22 12.35
CA GLY A 79 3.57 -5.90 11.80
C GLY A 79 3.45 -4.45 11.30
N PHE A 80 4.14 -3.50 11.93
CA PHE A 80 4.18 -2.10 11.48
C PHE A 80 4.72 -1.90 10.04
N CYS A 81 5.53 -2.84 9.53
CA CYS A 81 6.03 -2.82 8.16
C CYS A 81 5.02 -3.36 7.13
N ALA A 82 3.83 -3.79 7.56
CA ALA A 82 2.80 -4.42 6.73
C ALA A 82 3.36 -5.59 5.88
N PRO A 83 3.94 -6.64 6.50
CA PRO A 83 4.51 -7.77 5.76
C PRO A 83 3.46 -8.45 4.87
N THR A 84 3.86 -8.87 3.66
CA THR A 84 2.94 -9.49 2.69
C THR A 84 2.21 -10.70 3.26
N THR A 85 2.87 -11.51 4.10
CA THR A 85 2.29 -12.68 4.74
C THR A 85 1.25 -12.36 5.82
N GLY A 86 1.30 -11.16 6.41
CA GLY A 86 0.41 -10.75 7.51
C GLY A 86 -0.59 -9.66 7.11
N ILE A 87 -0.44 -9.03 5.95
CA ILE A 87 -1.18 -7.80 5.59
C ILE A 87 -2.70 -7.99 5.56
N LYS A 88 -3.20 -9.20 5.27
CA LYS A 88 -4.63 -9.50 5.29
C LYS A 88 -5.23 -9.48 6.71
N GLY A 89 -4.52 -10.05 7.69
CA GLY A 89 -4.96 -10.00 9.09
C GLY A 89 -4.85 -8.58 9.66
N ILE A 90 -3.77 -7.88 9.30
CA ILE A 90 -3.57 -6.48 9.65
C ILE A 90 -4.75 -5.61 9.22
N THR A 91 -5.22 -5.78 7.98
CA THR A 91 -6.26 -4.91 7.42
C THR A 91 -7.64 -5.22 7.98
N GLN A 92 -7.89 -6.47 8.41
CA GLN A 92 -9.08 -6.82 9.18
C GLN A 92 -9.08 -6.15 10.56
N GLU A 93 -7.96 -6.17 11.28
CA GLU A 93 -7.88 -5.47 12.58
C GLU A 93 -7.98 -3.95 12.44
N LEU A 94 -7.46 -3.36 11.36
CA LEU A 94 -7.70 -1.96 11.05
C LEU A 94 -9.19 -1.70 10.76
N GLU A 95 -9.88 -2.60 10.06
CA GLU A 95 -11.33 -2.46 9.85
C GLU A 95 -12.11 -2.49 11.17
N ASP A 96 -11.69 -3.30 12.14
CA ASP A 96 -12.26 -3.30 13.50
C ASP A 96 -12.08 -1.95 14.22
N LEU A 97 -11.08 -1.14 13.83
CA LEU A 97 -10.86 0.23 14.31
C LEU A 97 -11.67 1.29 13.54
N GLY A 98 -12.46 0.89 12.54
CA GLY A 98 -13.36 1.75 11.76
C GLY A 98 -12.83 2.19 10.39
N TYR A 99 -11.65 1.72 9.97
CA TYR A 99 -11.22 1.91 8.58
C TYR A 99 -12.09 1.06 7.65
N LYS A 100 -12.39 1.54 6.44
CA LYS A 100 -13.35 0.87 5.54
C LYS A 100 -12.66 0.19 4.37
N ASP A 101 -13.17 -0.97 3.99
CA ASP A 101 -12.85 -1.73 2.78
C ASP A 101 -11.38 -2.18 2.61
N LEU A 102 -10.53 -2.00 3.64
CA LEU A 102 -9.10 -2.32 3.56
C LEU A 102 -8.84 -3.80 3.24
N SER A 103 -9.63 -4.74 3.75
CA SER A 103 -9.43 -6.18 3.53
C SER A 103 -9.75 -6.57 2.09
N ASN A 104 -10.82 -6.01 1.53
CA ASN A 104 -11.20 -6.23 0.13
C ASN A 104 -10.17 -5.61 -0.83
N VAL A 105 -9.73 -4.39 -0.55
CA VAL A 105 -8.68 -3.71 -1.32
C VAL A 105 -7.35 -4.46 -1.22
N THR A 106 -7.02 -4.97 -0.03
CA THR A 106 -5.82 -5.82 0.17
C THR A 106 -5.87 -7.10 -0.64
N SER A 107 -7.04 -7.72 -0.75
CA SER A 107 -7.19 -8.93 -1.57
C SER A 107 -6.89 -8.61 -3.03
N THR A 108 -7.36 -7.47 -3.55
CA THR A 108 -7.02 -6.98 -4.90
C THR A 108 -5.52 -6.69 -5.04
N ALA A 109 -4.91 -6.03 -4.05
CA ALA A 109 -3.48 -5.74 -4.05
C ALA A 109 -2.63 -7.03 -4.08
N LEU A 110 -3.05 -8.10 -3.38
CA LEU A 110 -2.37 -9.40 -3.42
C LEU A 110 -2.52 -10.11 -4.78
N LEU A 111 -3.64 -9.93 -5.49
CA LEU A 111 -3.78 -10.41 -6.87
C LEU A 111 -2.79 -9.70 -7.80
N LEU A 112 -2.68 -8.37 -7.67
CA LEU A 112 -1.71 -7.56 -8.42
C LEU A 112 -0.26 -7.94 -8.09
N HIS A 113 0.03 -8.26 -6.84
CA HIS A 113 1.32 -8.81 -6.44
C HIS A 113 1.63 -10.10 -7.19
N SER A 114 0.72 -11.08 -7.20
CA SER A 114 0.90 -12.32 -7.98
C SER A 114 1.11 -12.04 -9.47
N TYR A 115 0.28 -11.15 -10.04
CA TYR A 115 0.38 -10.74 -11.45
C TYR A 115 1.75 -10.14 -11.81
N ALA A 116 2.35 -9.34 -10.92
CA ALA A 116 3.65 -8.74 -11.18
C ALA A 116 4.73 -9.80 -11.48
N TYR A 117 4.75 -10.89 -10.72
CA TYR A 117 5.71 -11.99 -10.91
C TYR A 117 5.30 -12.94 -12.03
N ASN A 118 4.00 -13.18 -12.18
CA ASN A 118 3.49 -14.30 -12.98
C ASN A 118 2.86 -13.87 -14.31
N GLY A 119 2.66 -12.58 -14.58
CA GLY A 119 1.97 -12.13 -15.79
C GLY A 119 0.58 -12.76 -15.94
N ILE A 120 0.20 -13.13 -17.18
CA ILE A 120 -1.09 -13.75 -17.53
C ILE A 120 -1.02 -15.28 -17.67
N TYR A 121 -0.02 -15.93 -17.06
CA TYR A 121 0.10 -17.39 -17.15
C TYR A 121 -1.10 -18.08 -16.47
N LYS A 122 -1.91 -18.75 -17.29
CA LYS A 122 -3.10 -19.49 -16.86
C LYS A 122 -2.73 -20.50 -15.78
N GLY A 123 -3.48 -20.49 -14.68
CA GLY A 123 -3.27 -21.38 -13.53
C GLY A 123 -2.27 -20.87 -12.48
N ILE A 124 -1.62 -19.72 -12.72
CA ILE A 124 -0.72 -19.08 -11.75
C ILE A 124 -1.28 -17.71 -11.30
N THR A 125 -1.88 -16.97 -12.22
CA THR A 125 -2.59 -15.71 -11.93
C THR A 125 -4.11 -15.88 -12.03
N ASN A 126 -4.83 -15.01 -11.34
CA ASN A 126 -6.29 -14.91 -11.44
C ASN A 126 -6.74 -13.96 -12.56
N TYR A 127 -5.82 -13.24 -13.20
CA TYR A 127 -6.14 -12.35 -14.32
C TYR A 127 -6.20 -13.13 -15.63
N SER A 128 -7.30 -12.98 -16.37
CA SER A 128 -7.47 -13.60 -17.68
C SER A 128 -6.87 -12.76 -18.82
N SER A 129 -6.56 -11.48 -18.55
CA SER A 129 -6.05 -10.51 -19.52
C SER A 129 -5.18 -9.44 -18.87
N LYS A 130 -4.39 -8.73 -19.69
CA LYS A 130 -3.61 -7.57 -19.23
C LYS A 130 -4.54 -6.44 -18.80
N GLU A 131 -5.64 -6.26 -19.53
CA GLU A 131 -6.62 -5.19 -19.36
C GLU A 131 -7.34 -5.31 -18.03
N GLU A 132 -7.65 -6.52 -17.58
CA GLU A 132 -8.24 -6.78 -16.26
C GLU A 132 -7.28 -6.35 -15.13
N ALA A 133 -5.99 -6.71 -15.24
CA ALA A 133 -4.98 -6.28 -14.27
C ALA A 133 -4.82 -4.75 -14.27
N ILE A 134 -4.84 -4.11 -15.45
CA ILE A 134 -4.77 -2.65 -15.57
C ILE A 134 -5.95 -1.97 -14.87
N ARG A 135 -7.17 -2.50 -15.01
CA ARG A 135 -8.34 -1.97 -14.30
C ARG A 135 -8.14 -1.99 -12.79
N ASP A 136 -7.58 -3.07 -12.25
CA ASP A 136 -7.33 -3.17 -10.82
C ASP A 136 -6.16 -2.29 -10.34
N ILE A 137 -5.11 -2.11 -11.15
CA ILE A 137 -4.07 -1.10 -10.88
C ILE A 137 -4.69 0.28 -10.76
N ILE A 138 -5.57 0.66 -11.70
CA ILE A 138 -6.26 1.95 -11.70
C ILE A 138 -7.16 2.09 -10.48
N LYS A 139 -7.95 1.06 -10.14
CA LYS A 139 -8.82 1.07 -8.94
C LYS A 139 -8.01 1.23 -7.66
N LEU A 140 -6.91 0.49 -7.50
CA LEU A 140 -6.07 0.57 -6.31
C LEU A 140 -5.36 1.94 -6.22
N THR A 141 -4.90 2.48 -7.35
CA THR A 141 -4.34 3.84 -7.43
C THR A 141 -5.34 4.87 -6.97
N LYS A 142 -6.57 4.80 -7.49
CA LYS A 142 -7.66 5.68 -7.08
C LYS A 142 -7.95 5.56 -5.60
N PHE A 143 -8.09 4.34 -5.08
CA PHE A 143 -8.37 4.12 -3.67
C PHE A 143 -7.30 4.73 -2.76
N ILE A 144 -6.02 4.55 -3.09
CA ILE A 144 -4.92 5.16 -2.33
C ILE A 144 -5.04 6.68 -2.36
N LEU A 145 -5.16 7.29 -3.55
CA LEU A 145 -5.23 8.75 -3.67
C LEU A 145 -6.46 9.36 -2.99
N ASP A 146 -7.61 8.70 -3.07
CA ASP A 146 -8.85 9.17 -2.45
C ASP A 146 -8.77 9.14 -0.90
N ASN A 147 -7.94 8.26 -0.33
CA ASN A 147 -7.85 8.06 1.12
C ASN A 147 -6.56 8.59 1.77
N ILE A 148 -5.51 8.88 0.99
CA ILE A 148 -4.20 9.26 1.56
C ILE A 148 -4.23 10.59 2.31
N THR A 149 -5.17 11.48 2.00
CA THR A 149 -5.33 12.75 2.75
C THR A 149 -5.94 12.56 4.15
N SER A 150 -6.33 11.33 4.53
CA SER A 150 -6.82 11.04 5.89
C SER A 150 -5.72 11.14 6.96
N PHE A 151 -4.44 11.14 6.57
CA PHE A 151 -3.29 11.25 7.46
C PHE A 151 -3.04 12.68 7.98
N LYS A 152 -4.10 13.38 8.42
CA LYS A 152 -4.07 14.82 8.77
C LYS A 152 -3.01 15.19 9.82
N ASP A 153 -2.79 14.33 10.81
CA ASP A 153 -1.90 14.61 11.94
C ASP A 153 -0.41 14.61 11.59
N ILE A 154 -0.07 14.12 10.40
CA ILE A 154 1.31 14.04 9.88
C ILE A 154 1.43 14.72 8.50
N TRP A 155 0.38 15.40 8.05
CA TRP A 155 0.32 16.03 6.74
C TRP A 155 1.11 17.35 6.73
N ASP A 156 1.96 17.54 5.73
CA ASP A 156 2.77 18.73 5.56
C ASP A 156 2.88 19.16 4.09
N ASN A 157 3.64 20.22 3.83
CA ASN A 157 3.76 20.81 2.50
C ASN A 157 4.39 19.85 1.47
N GLU A 158 5.34 18.99 1.88
CA GLU A 158 5.96 18.03 0.96
C GLU A 158 4.94 16.96 0.55
N LEU A 159 4.16 16.44 1.52
CA LEU A 159 3.10 15.50 1.23
C LEU A 159 2.01 16.09 0.34
N GLU A 160 1.61 17.35 0.58
CA GLU A 160 0.62 18.05 -0.24
C GLU A 160 1.13 18.23 -1.69
N GLU A 161 2.40 18.61 -1.85
CA GLU A 161 3.03 18.78 -3.16
C GLU A 161 3.07 17.44 -3.94
N GLU A 162 3.55 16.37 -3.30
CA GLU A 162 3.63 15.06 -3.94
C GLU A 162 2.26 14.42 -4.20
N TYR A 163 1.28 14.67 -3.32
CA TYR A 163 -0.11 14.29 -3.55
C TYR A 163 -0.69 14.99 -4.77
N THR A 164 -0.51 16.31 -4.88
CA THR A 164 -0.98 17.10 -6.02
C THR A 164 -0.36 16.63 -7.33
N LYS A 165 0.96 16.36 -7.35
CA LYS A 165 1.64 15.77 -8.52
C LYS A 165 1.05 14.41 -8.88
N SER A 166 0.84 13.54 -7.89
CA SER A 166 0.29 12.19 -8.08
C SER A 166 -1.13 12.22 -8.66
N LEU A 167 -1.99 13.11 -8.14
CA LEU A 167 -3.34 13.32 -8.66
C LEU A 167 -3.33 13.82 -10.11
N ASN A 168 -2.47 14.78 -10.44
CA ASN A 168 -2.38 15.32 -11.79
C ASN A 168 -1.90 14.25 -12.79
N GLU A 169 -0.84 13.51 -12.44
CA GLU A 169 -0.34 12.41 -13.27
C GLU A 169 -1.39 11.30 -13.46
N PHE A 170 -2.21 11.03 -12.45
CA PHE A 170 -3.30 10.06 -12.51
C PHE A 170 -4.46 10.55 -13.39
N LYS A 171 -4.86 11.81 -13.27
CA LYS A 171 -5.87 12.42 -14.17
C LYS A 171 -5.44 12.34 -15.63
N GLU A 172 -4.18 12.66 -15.93
CA GLU A 172 -3.63 12.53 -17.28
C GLU A 172 -3.65 11.09 -17.81
N LEU A 173 -3.41 10.10 -16.94
CA LEU A 173 -3.49 8.69 -17.31
C LEU A 173 -4.91 8.31 -17.74
N LEU A 174 -5.93 8.81 -17.02
CA LEU A 174 -7.34 8.48 -17.29
C LEU A 174 -7.93 9.21 -18.50
N SER A 175 -7.30 10.29 -18.95
CA SER A 175 -7.74 11.07 -20.11
C SER A 175 -7.25 10.51 -21.46
N LYS A 176 -6.52 9.38 -21.44
CA LYS A 176 -6.03 8.67 -22.64
C LYS A 176 -6.85 7.41 -22.88
#